data_AF-A0A955N545-F1
#
_entry.id   AF-A0A955N545-F1
#
_cell.length_a   1.000
_cell.length_b   1.000
_cell.length_c   1.000
_cell.angle_alpha   90.00
_cell.angle_beta   90.00
_cell.angle_gamma   90.00
#
_symmetry.space_group_name_H-M   'P 1'
#
loop_
_entity.id
_entity.type
_entity.pdbx_description
1 polymer ?
#
loop_
_entity_poly.entity_id
_entity_poly.type
_entity_poly.pdbx_seq_one_letter_code
_entity_poly.pdbx_strand_id
1 'polypeptide(L)'
;KFRDEIRPRFGIMRGREFIMKDAYSFDQDAEGAKRTYQSMYEAYCRIFSRMGLEFRPVEADTGLIGGISSHEFMVLANTGEELIVFDPDTQYAANVERAEIAPPTIGEPEAPLPLERVSTPNAKSVEEVCALLNVPPSRLVKTLLYQTGKDEITAVLIRGDHQANEIKIQRHLGIHELSLAPPEMVARFTTAPIGFVGPIGLQKVRVLADQAVAVLSNFIVGGNEQDVHLIHVNINRDLAIENIGDFRQAEAGDPSPRGGTPLQSARGIEVGHIFMLGTKYSEKMGATYLDAQGQTLPAIMGCYGIGVSRAAAAAIEQNHDDKGICWPMPIAPFHAHILSVTASEHVRQASDQLYQDLCQNGIEVLFDDREERGGVKFNDADLLGIPLHIIVGDKGLAQNSIEIKDRKTGEKHHVLREQVCQWITTTVKKKLECQL
;
A
#
# COMPACT_ATOMS: atom_id res chain seq x y z
N LYS A 1 0.87 -17.15 12.54
CA LYS A 1 0.64 -15.94 13.36
C LYS A 1 -0.87 -15.80 13.55
N PHE A 2 -1.29 -15.21 14.67
CA PHE A 2 -2.69 -15.01 14.99
C PHE A 2 -2.95 -13.52 15.24
N ARG A 3 -3.98 -12.96 14.61
CA ARG A 3 -4.48 -11.59 14.86
C ARG A 3 -6.00 -11.64 14.86
N ASP A 4 -6.62 -11.17 15.94
CA ASP A 4 -8.08 -11.10 16.00
C ASP A 4 -8.58 -9.87 15.24
N GLU A 5 -8.50 -9.95 13.91
CA GLU A 5 -8.96 -8.92 13.00
C GLU A 5 -10.47 -8.72 13.14
N ILE A 6 -10.90 -7.48 13.40
CA ILE A 6 -12.31 -7.14 13.65
C ILE A 6 -13.18 -7.52 12.43
N ARG A 7 -12.62 -7.37 11.22
CA ARG A 7 -13.29 -7.69 9.95
C ARG A 7 -12.38 -8.50 9.03
N PRO A 8 -12.26 -9.82 9.25
CA PRO A 8 -11.54 -10.71 8.34
C PRO A 8 -12.22 -10.72 6.98
N ARG A 9 -11.46 -10.50 5.91
CA ARG A 9 -11.98 -10.36 4.54
C ARG A 9 -10.91 -10.71 3.51
N PHE A 10 -11.29 -10.81 2.24
CA PHE A 10 -10.35 -11.02 1.13
C PHE A 10 -9.52 -12.31 1.25
N GLY A 11 -10.10 -13.36 1.84
CA GLY A 11 -9.46 -14.67 1.98
C GLY A 11 -8.13 -14.60 2.76
N ILE A 12 -7.06 -15.12 2.14
CA ILE A 12 -5.73 -15.19 2.77
C ILE A 12 -5.00 -13.84 2.84
N MET A 13 -5.51 -12.78 2.19
CA MET A 13 -4.93 -11.44 2.30
C MET A 13 -5.10 -10.85 3.70
N ARG A 14 -6.26 -11.11 4.33
CA ARG A 14 -6.62 -10.57 5.65
C ARG A 14 -7.38 -11.60 6.50
N GLY A 15 -6.66 -12.67 6.84
CA GLY A 15 -7.12 -13.73 7.74
C GLY A 15 -6.77 -13.48 9.21
N ARG A 16 -7.37 -14.28 10.10
CA ARG A 16 -7.04 -14.29 11.53
C ARG A 16 -5.84 -15.18 11.85
N GLU A 17 -5.62 -16.21 11.04
CA GLU A 17 -4.44 -17.06 11.06
C GLU A 17 -3.73 -16.97 9.72
N PHE A 18 -2.43 -16.73 9.74
CA PHE A 18 -1.62 -16.54 8.53
C PHE A 18 -0.14 -16.87 8.76
N ILE A 19 0.57 -17.20 7.69
CA ILE A 19 2.02 -17.44 7.71
C ILE A 19 2.73 -16.11 7.50
N MET A 20 3.70 -15.83 8.37
CA MET A 20 4.54 -14.66 8.31
C MET A 20 5.97 -15.08 8.56
N LYS A 21 6.89 -14.61 7.72
CA LYS A 21 8.31 -14.64 8.03
C LYS A 21 8.65 -13.37 8.77
N ASP A 22 9.02 -13.50 10.02
CA ASP A 22 9.48 -12.44 10.91
C ASP A 22 10.93 -12.67 11.30
N ALA A 23 11.76 -11.66 11.07
CA ALA A 23 13.15 -11.63 11.50
C ALA A 23 13.37 -10.46 12.45
N TYR A 24 14.31 -10.62 13.37
CA TYR A 24 14.69 -9.61 14.35
C TYR A 24 16.21 -9.48 14.37
N SER A 25 16.73 -8.25 14.31
CA SER A 25 18.17 -7.97 14.46
C SER A 25 18.44 -7.29 15.79
N PHE A 26 19.67 -7.51 16.29
CA PHE A 26 20.19 -6.90 17.50
C PHE A 26 21.58 -6.36 17.15
N ASP A 27 21.69 -5.04 17.16
CA ASP A 27 22.86 -4.31 16.72
C ASP A 27 23.46 -3.53 17.90
N GLN A 28 24.79 -3.39 17.91
CA GLN A 28 25.51 -2.68 18.98
C GLN A 28 25.31 -1.16 18.86
N ASP A 29 25.30 -0.64 17.63
CA ASP A 29 25.19 0.79 17.36
C ASP A 29 24.22 1.08 16.21
N ALA A 30 23.89 2.36 16.04
CA ALA A 30 22.95 2.82 15.04
C ALA A 30 23.45 2.54 13.60
N GLU A 31 24.77 2.50 13.38
CA GLU A 31 25.34 2.22 12.07
C GLU A 31 25.21 0.73 11.71
N GLY A 32 25.38 -0.16 12.68
CA GLY A 32 25.06 -1.58 12.57
C GLY A 32 23.59 -1.79 12.22
N ALA A 33 22.69 -1.15 12.96
CA ALA A 33 21.25 -1.22 12.71
C ALA A 33 20.88 -0.74 11.30
N LYS A 34 21.48 0.36 10.82
CA LYS A 34 21.29 0.84 9.44
C LYS A 34 21.79 -0.15 8.39
N ARG A 35 22.96 -0.77 8.59
CA ARG A 35 23.51 -1.79 7.66
C ARG A 35 22.61 -3.01 7.59
N THR A 36 22.14 -3.50 8.74
CA THR A 36 21.23 -4.64 8.80
C THR A 36 19.88 -4.31 8.16
N TYR A 37 19.33 -3.11 8.43
CA TYR A 37 18.11 -2.62 7.80
C TYR A 37 18.23 -2.55 6.27
N GLN A 38 19.33 -1.99 5.76
CA GLN A 38 19.59 -1.92 4.31
C GLN A 38 19.73 -3.33 3.70
N SER A 39 20.43 -4.24 4.38
CA SER A 39 20.58 -5.62 3.94
C SER A 39 19.23 -6.33 3.83
N MET A 40 18.32 -6.07 4.78
CA MET A 40 16.96 -6.59 4.77
C MET A 40 16.10 -5.95 3.69
N TYR A 41 16.22 -4.64 3.47
CA TYR A 41 15.57 -3.94 2.37
C TYR A 41 15.92 -4.58 1.02
N GLU A 42 17.21 -4.75 0.74
CA GLU A 42 17.68 -5.35 -0.51
C GLU A 42 17.30 -6.83 -0.63
N ALA A 43 17.33 -7.58 0.49
CA ALA A 43 16.88 -8.96 0.49
C ALA A 43 15.41 -9.07 0.13
N TYR A 44 14.56 -8.16 0.60
CA TYR A 44 13.13 -8.14 0.30
C TYR A 44 12.90 -7.76 -1.16
N CYS A 45 13.64 -6.77 -1.67
CA CYS A 45 13.62 -6.46 -3.11
C CYS A 45 13.95 -7.70 -3.94
N ARG A 46 15.05 -8.40 -3.62
CA ARG A 46 15.43 -9.65 -4.32
C ARG A 46 14.37 -10.73 -4.19
N ILE A 47 13.73 -10.89 -3.03
CA ILE A 47 12.67 -11.88 -2.83
C ILE A 47 11.49 -11.58 -3.77
N PHE A 48 10.96 -10.36 -3.77
CA PHE A 48 9.79 -10.02 -4.57
C PHE A 48 10.09 -9.94 -6.06
N SER A 49 11.29 -9.49 -6.47
CA SER A 49 11.77 -9.60 -7.85
C SER A 49 11.83 -11.06 -8.32
N ARG A 50 12.39 -11.96 -7.49
CA ARG A 50 12.45 -13.41 -7.78
C ARG A 50 11.08 -14.09 -7.81
N MET A 51 10.09 -13.52 -7.16
CA MET A 51 8.70 -13.99 -7.27
C MET A 51 8.03 -13.51 -8.57
N GLY A 52 8.69 -12.65 -9.35
CA GLY A 52 8.16 -12.08 -10.58
C GLY A 52 7.06 -11.04 -10.33
N LEU A 53 7.11 -10.34 -9.20
CA LEU A 53 6.10 -9.34 -8.83
C LEU A 53 6.54 -7.94 -9.22
N GLU A 54 5.59 -7.13 -9.67
CA GLU A 54 5.74 -5.68 -9.76
C GLU A 54 5.40 -5.09 -8.38
N PHE A 55 6.42 -4.57 -7.71
CA PHE A 55 6.30 -4.02 -6.36
C PHE A 55 7.10 -2.75 -6.20
N ARG A 56 6.78 -1.98 -5.16
CA ARG A 56 7.50 -0.77 -4.78
C ARG A 56 7.69 -0.71 -3.28
N PRO A 57 8.93 -0.55 -2.78
CA PRO A 57 9.17 -0.17 -1.40
C PRO A 57 8.73 1.29 -1.19
N VAL A 58 8.03 1.57 -0.10
CA VAL A 58 7.51 2.91 0.22
C VAL A 58 7.81 3.27 1.66
N GLU A 59 8.14 4.53 1.93
CA GLU A 59 8.25 5.05 3.29
C GLU A 59 6.90 4.94 4.00
N ALA A 60 6.90 4.46 5.23
CA ALA A 60 5.68 4.21 6.00
C ALA A 60 5.77 4.73 7.43
N ASP A 61 4.61 4.91 8.06
CA ASP A 61 4.55 5.26 9.47
C ASP A 61 5.01 4.10 10.35
N THR A 62 5.62 4.39 11.49
CA THR A 62 6.12 3.35 12.40
C THR A 62 5.01 2.80 13.31
N GLY A 63 3.87 3.47 13.37
CA GLY A 63 2.64 3.04 14.03
C GLY A 63 2.85 2.59 15.48
N LEU A 64 2.03 1.61 15.89
CA LEU A 64 2.07 1.04 17.24
C LEU A 64 3.37 0.25 17.51
N ILE A 65 3.95 -0.34 16.47
CA ILE A 65 5.24 -1.06 16.56
C ILE A 65 6.32 -0.07 17.04
N GLY A 66 6.23 1.18 16.59
CA GLY A 66 7.15 2.27 16.91
C GLY A 66 8.52 2.09 16.25
N GLY A 67 9.40 3.05 16.47
CA GLY A 67 10.71 3.08 15.84
C GLY A 67 10.99 4.41 15.18
N ILE A 68 12.11 4.47 14.47
CA ILE A 68 12.66 5.72 13.89
C ILE A 68 12.33 5.83 12.40
N SER A 69 12.28 4.69 11.70
CA SER A 69 12.02 4.61 10.27
C SER A 69 11.40 3.25 9.92
N SER A 70 10.57 3.22 8.89
CA SER A 70 10.02 1.98 8.34
C SER A 70 9.80 2.08 6.83
N HIS A 71 9.85 0.93 6.16
CA HIS A 71 9.42 0.79 4.75
C HIS A 71 8.45 -0.37 4.60
N GLU A 72 7.36 -0.12 3.88
CA GLU A 72 6.42 -1.13 3.42
C GLU A 72 6.80 -1.56 2.00
N PHE A 73 6.56 -2.82 1.66
CA PHE A 73 6.76 -3.38 0.33
C PHE A 73 5.39 -3.64 -0.29
N MET A 74 5.04 -2.84 -1.29
CA MET A 74 3.71 -2.82 -1.88
C MET A 74 3.72 -3.53 -3.24
N VAL A 75 3.00 -4.64 -3.37
CA VAL A 75 2.69 -5.21 -4.69
C VAL A 75 1.63 -4.35 -5.34
N LEU A 76 1.89 -3.84 -6.54
CA LEU A 76 0.98 -2.92 -7.23
C LEU A 76 -0.23 -3.71 -7.77
N ALA A 77 -1.42 -3.34 -7.29
CA ALA A 77 -2.68 -3.96 -7.68
C ALA A 77 -3.86 -2.99 -7.40
N ASN A 78 -4.80 -2.91 -8.34
CA ASN A 78 -5.97 -2.02 -8.20
C ASN A 78 -6.87 -2.38 -7.01
N THR A 79 -6.83 -3.64 -6.58
CA THR A 79 -7.56 -4.18 -5.41
C THR A 79 -6.86 -3.90 -4.07
N GLY A 80 -5.67 -3.27 -4.10
CA GLY A 80 -4.93 -2.88 -2.90
C GLY A 80 -5.72 -1.96 -1.98
N GLU A 81 -5.70 -2.26 -0.68
CA GLU A 81 -6.31 -1.41 0.36
C GLU A 81 -5.51 -0.11 0.56
N GLU A 82 -4.19 -0.17 0.37
CA GLU A 82 -3.27 0.93 0.62
C GLU A 82 -3.15 1.86 -0.58
N LEU A 83 -3.19 3.16 -0.33
CA LEU A 83 -2.90 4.19 -1.32
C LEU A 83 -1.47 4.66 -1.11
N ILE A 84 -0.68 4.63 -2.18
CA ILE A 84 0.69 5.16 -2.17
C ILE A 84 0.79 6.34 -3.12
N VAL A 85 1.68 7.27 -2.79
CA VAL A 85 2.14 8.30 -3.72
C VAL A 85 3.61 8.10 -4.02
N PHE A 86 4.01 8.44 -5.24
CA PHE A 86 5.40 8.32 -5.68
C PHE A 86 5.75 9.40 -6.69
N ASP A 87 7.02 9.73 -6.74
CA ASP A 87 7.60 10.62 -7.73
C ASP A 87 8.03 9.79 -8.94
N PRO A 88 7.59 10.11 -10.17
CA PRO A 88 8.01 9.38 -11.36
C PRO A 88 9.49 9.57 -11.72
N ASP A 89 10.10 10.66 -11.28
CA ASP A 89 11.45 11.07 -11.68
C ASP A 89 12.51 10.76 -10.60
N THR A 90 12.08 10.36 -9.40
CA THR A 90 12.98 10.01 -8.30
C THR A 90 12.59 8.67 -7.66
N GLN A 91 13.35 8.22 -6.65
CA GLN A 91 13.01 7.01 -5.88
C GLN A 91 11.99 7.27 -4.77
N TYR A 92 11.47 8.49 -4.65
CA TYR A 92 10.54 8.83 -3.59
C TYR A 92 9.21 8.10 -3.77
N ALA A 93 8.83 7.34 -2.75
CA ALA A 93 7.53 6.73 -2.64
C ALA A 93 7.15 6.57 -1.17
N ALA A 94 5.89 6.80 -0.85
CA ALA A 94 5.40 6.74 0.52
C ALA A 94 3.95 6.29 0.57
N ASN A 95 3.59 5.62 1.65
CA ASN A 95 2.19 5.47 2.03
C ASN A 95 1.59 6.87 2.29
N VAL A 96 0.36 7.15 1.84
CA VAL A 96 -0.28 8.47 2.04
C VAL A 96 -0.35 8.91 3.50
N GLU A 97 -0.33 7.96 4.43
CA GLU A 97 -0.25 8.21 5.87
C GLU A 97 1.07 8.91 6.27
N ARG A 98 2.17 8.61 5.57
CA ARG A 98 3.53 9.12 5.84
C ARG A 98 4.01 10.17 4.83
N ALA A 99 3.44 10.17 3.63
CA ALA A 99 3.90 10.96 2.49
C ALA A 99 4.03 12.45 2.82
N GLU A 100 5.20 13.02 2.55
CA GLU A 100 5.47 14.44 2.70
C GLU A 100 5.06 15.18 1.42
N ILE A 101 4.63 16.43 1.58
CA ILE A 101 4.33 17.31 0.45
C ILE A 101 5.27 18.50 0.52
N ALA A 102 5.85 18.90 -0.62
CA ALA A 102 6.67 20.10 -0.66
C ALA A 102 5.84 21.33 -0.20
N PRO A 103 6.42 22.26 0.58
CA PRO A 103 5.70 23.46 1.00
C PRO A 103 5.12 24.22 -0.20
N PRO A 104 3.89 24.73 -0.09
CA PRO A 104 3.26 25.43 -1.20
C PRO A 104 4.06 26.68 -1.57
N THR A 105 4.11 26.98 -2.87
CA THR A 105 4.66 28.25 -3.33
C THR A 105 3.75 29.40 -2.90
N ILE A 106 4.32 30.44 -2.31
CA ILE A 106 3.59 31.65 -1.98
C ILE A 106 3.28 32.39 -3.28
N GLY A 107 2.01 32.45 -3.65
CA GLY A 107 1.54 33.23 -4.80
C GLY A 107 1.62 34.74 -4.56
N GLU A 108 1.21 35.53 -5.55
CA GLU A 108 1.03 36.97 -5.34
C GLU A 108 -0.03 37.21 -4.25
N PRO A 109 0.27 38.02 -3.23
CA PRO A 109 -0.68 38.26 -2.15
C PRO A 109 -1.89 39.02 -2.67
N GLU A 110 -3.08 38.44 -2.51
CA GLU A 110 -4.33 39.16 -2.74
C GLU A 110 -4.50 40.27 -1.69
N ALA A 111 -5.04 41.41 -2.10
CA ALA A 111 -5.39 42.46 -1.15
C ALA A 111 -6.44 41.91 -0.15
N PRO A 112 -6.23 42.06 1.17
CA PRO A 112 -7.21 41.60 2.16
C PRO A 112 -8.53 42.37 2.02
N LEU A 113 -9.63 41.63 1.86
CA LEU A 113 -10.99 42.17 1.85
C LEU A 113 -11.56 42.21 3.28
N PRO A 114 -12.54 43.10 3.60
CA PRO A 114 -13.16 43.14 4.91
C PRO A 114 -13.79 41.80 5.30
N LEU A 115 -13.62 41.40 6.57
CA LEU A 115 -14.27 40.19 7.10
C LEU A 115 -15.79 40.37 7.07
N GLU A 116 -16.50 39.42 6.46
CA GLU A 116 -17.97 39.49 6.31
C GLU A 116 -18.65 38.19 6.75
N ARG A 117 -19.85 38.32 7.32
CA ARG A 117 -20.75 37.21 7.65
C ARG A 117 -21.69 36.99 6.48
N VAL A 118 -21.80 35.75 6.00
CA VAL A 118 -22.74 35.38 4.95
C VAL A 118 -23.67 34.27 5.40
N SER A 119 -24.92 34.34 4.96
CA SER A 119 -25.91 33.29 5.22
C SER A 119 -25.71 32.13 4.24
N THR A 120 -25.62 30.92 4.79
CA THR A 120 -25.44 29.67 4.07
C THR A 120 -26.45 28.62 4.56
N PRO A 121 -27.76 28.83 4.30
CA PRO A 121 -28.82 28.01 4.89
C PRO A 121 -28.73 26.55 4.45
N ASN A 122 -28.73 25.65 5.43
CA ASN A 122 -28.64 24.20 5.29
C ASN A 122 -27.38 23.65 4.61
N ALA A 123 -26.39 24.50 4.28
CA ALA A 123 -25.15 24.08 3.63
C ALA A 123 -24.12 23.65 4.69
N LYS A 124 -23.93 22.33 4.86
CA LYS A 124 -23.04 21.73 5.87
C LYS A 124 -21.79 21.10 5.26
N SER A 125 -21.83 20.71 3.99
CA SER A 125 -20.70 20.13 3.28
C SER A 125 -19.89 21.18 2.53
N VAL A 126 -18.65 20.84 2.19
CA VAL A 126 -17.79 21.70 1.36
C VAL A 126 -18.47 22.00 0.02
N GLU A 127 -19.02 20.97 -0.61
CA GLU A 127 -19.69 21.04 -1.90
C GLU A 127 -20.91 21.97 -1.86
N GLU A 128 -21.73 21.86 -0.81
CA GLU A 128 -22.92 22.69 -0.62
C GLU A 128 -22.57 24.17 -0.43
N VAL A 129 -21.59 24.46 0.43
CA VAL A 129 -21.15 25.84 0.71
C VAL A 129 -20.52 26.46 -0.54
N CYS A 130 -19.65 25.73 -1.22
CA CYS A 130 -19.00 26.16 -2.45
C CYS A 130 -20.00 26.41 -3.59
N ALA A 131 -21.00 25.54 -3.75
CA ALA A 131 -22.06 25.72 -4.74
C ALA A 131 -22.91 26.97 -4.45
N LEU A 132 -23.25 27.19 -3.18
CA LEU A 132 -24.07 28.34 -2.78
C LEU A 132 -23.34 29.68 -2.94
N LEU A 133 -22.06 29.72 -2.57
CA LEU A 133 -21.24 30.94 -2.63
C LEU A 133 -20.54 31.13 -3.99
N ASN A 134 -20.69 30.17 -4.91
CA ASN A 134 -20.08 30.16 -6.23
C ASN A 134 -18.54 30.33 -6.19
N VAL A 135 -17.90 29.50 -5.37
CA VAL A 135 -16.44 29.51 -5.15
C VAL A 135 -15.87 28.09 -5.25
N PRO A 136 -14.60 27.91 -5.63
CA PRO A 136 -13.98 26.60 -5.64
C PRO A 136 -13.74 26.08 -4.20
N PRO A 137 -13.71 24.75 -3.98
CA PRO A 137 -13.37 24.13 -2.68
C PRO A 137 -12.04 24.61 -2.09
N SER A 138 -11.09 25.02 -2.92
CA SER A 138 -9.80 25.59 -2.50
C SER A 138 -9.91 26.92 -1.73
N ARG A 139 -11.08 27.60 -1.79
CA ARG A 139 -11.36 28.82 -1.01
C ARG A 139 -12.01 28.55 0.35
N LEU A 140 -12.56 27.36 0.57
CA LEU A 140 -13.14 26.96 1.84
C LEU A 140 -12.08 26.28 2.70
N VAL A 141 -12.09 26.54 4.00
CA VAL A 141 -11.23 25.91 4.99
C VAL A 141 -12.09 25.20 6.02
N LYS A 142 -11.96 23.87 6.06
CA LYS A 142 -12.59 23.01 7.05
C LYS A 142 -11.93 23.22 8.41
N THR A 143 -12.75 23.33 9.45
CA THR A 143 -12.29 23.35 10.84
C THR A 143 -12.65 22.02 11.48
N LEU A 144 -11.65 21.15 11.60
CA LEU A 144 -11.82 19.83 12.20
C LEU A 144 -11.44 19.92 13.68
N LEU A 145 -12.38 19.64 14.57
CA LEU A 145 -12.12 19.60 16.00
C LEU A 145 -11.76 18.17 16.37
N TYR A 146 -10.53 17.96 16.84
CA TYR A 146 -10.07 16.68 17.35
C TYR A 146 -10.00 16.69 18.86
N GLN A 147 -10.42 15.59 19.49
CA GLN A 147 -10.19 15.34 20.89
C GLN A 147 -8.73 14.93 21.10
N THR A 148 -7.98 15.73 21.86
CA THR A 148 -6.55 15.51 22.15
C THR A 148 -6.27 15.19 23.62
N GLY A 149 -7.31 15.16 24.44
CA GLY A 149 -7.26 14.78 25.85
C GLY A 149 -8.67 14.56 26.39
N LYS A 150 -8.80 14.30 27.69
CA LYS A 150 -10.11 14.06 28.32
C LYS A 150 -11.08 15.23 28.15
N ASP A 151 -10.56 16.46 28.23
CA ASP A 151 -11.33 17.71 28.18
C ASP A 151 -10.71 18.75 27.24
N GLU A 152 -9.81 18.32 26.36
CA GLU A 152 -9.03 19.18 25.46
C GLU A 152 -9.35 18.87 24.00
N ILE A 153 -9.51 19.93 23.21
CA ILE A 153 -9.65 19.83 21.76
C ILE A 153 -8.60 20.68 21.05
N THR A 154 -8.24 20.22 19.86
CA THR A 154 -7.41 20.94 18.91
C THR A 154 -8.21 21.13 17.62
N ALA A 155 -8.34 22.36 17.16
CA ALA A 155 -8.85 22.68 15.84
C ALA A 155 -7.73 22.55 14.81
N VAL A 156 -7.97 21.79 13.75
CA VAL A 156 -7.05 21.64 12.61
C VAL A 156 -7.72 22.19 11.36
N LEU A 157 -7.07 23.16 10.73
CA LEU A 157 -7.54 23.84 9.54
C LEU A 157 -6.99 23.18 8.29
N ILE A 158 -7.90 22.64 7.46
CA ILE A 158 -7.59 21.94 6.21
C ILE A 158 -8.37 22.58 5.07
N ARG A 159 -7.75 22.76 3.89
CA ARG A 159 -8.43 23.28 2.70
C ARG A 159 -9.59 22.36 2.27
N GLY A 160 -10.66 22.91 1.70
CA GLY A 160 -11.92 22.19 1.45
C GLY A 160 -11.76 20.96 0.56
N ASP A 161 -10.89 21.05 -0.44
CA ASP A 161 -10.49 20.00 -1.37
C ASP A 161 -9.49 18.98 -0.82
N HIS A 162 -8.83 19.23 0.32
CA HIS A 162 -7.85 18.31 0.90
C HIS A 162 -8.44 17.46 2.02
N GLN A 163 -7.90 16.27 2.29
CA GLN A 163 -8.27 15.47 3.47
C GLN A 163 -7.23 15.59 4.60
N ALA A 164 -7.69 15.59 5.85
CA ALA A 164 -6.78 15.60 7.00
C ALA A 164 -5.99 14.28 7.06
N ASN A 165 -4.80 14.34 7.63
CA ASN A 165 -4.00 13.17 7.97
C ASN A 165 -3.81 13.11 9.48
N GLU A 166 -4.62 12.28 10.13
CA GLU A 166 -4.62 12.08 11.58
C GLU A 166 -3.27 11.60 12.12
N ILE A 167 -2.52 10.79 11.35
CA ILE A 167 -1.22 10.26 11.76
C ILE A 167 -0.18 11.38 11.82
N LYS A 168 -0.17 12.29 10.83
CA LYS A 168 0.69 13.47 10.86
C LYS A 168 0.34 14.41 12.01
N ILE A 169 -0.95 14.60 12.29
CA ILE A 169 -1.43 15.41 13.42
C ILE A 169 -1.01 14.78 14.76
N GLN A 170 -1.19 13.46 14.93
CA GLN A 170 -0.74 12.70 16.10
C GLN A 170 0.76 12.87 16.34
N ARG A 171 1.57 12.69 15.29
CA ARG A 171 3.03 12.82 15.36
C ARG A 171 3.45 14.22 15.77
N HIS A 172 2.79 15.25 15.21
CA HIS A 172 3.06 16.64 15.55
C HIS A 172 2.73 16.95 17.01
N LEU A 173 1.59 16.45 17.50
CA LEU A 173 1.13 16.66 18.87
C LEU A 173 1.83 15.76 19.90
N GLY A 174 2.53 14.71 19.46
CA GLY A 174 3.16 13.74 20.36
C GLY A 174 2.16 12.87 21.11
N ILE A 175 1.00 12.56 20.51
CA ILE A 175 -0.08 11.78 21.11
C ILE A 175 -0.32 10.48 20.33
N HIS A 176 -0.89 9.47 21.00
CA HIS A 176 -1.14 8.15 20.41
C HIS A 176 -2.59 7.95 19.95
N GLU A 177 -3.53 8.70 20.52
CA GLU A 177 -4.94 8.62 20.20
C GLU A 177 -5.42 9.97 19.71
N LEU A 178 -6.08 9.98 18.56
CA LEU A 178 -6.69 11.15 17.97
C LEU A 178 -8.00 10.70 17.35
N SER A 179 -9.08 11.41 17.68
CA SER A 179 -10.40 11.18 17.10
C SER A 179 -11.11 12.50 16.95
N LEU A 180 -12.04 12.57 16.00
CA LEU A 180 -12.89 13.75 15.88
C LEU A 180 -13.68 13.93 17.19
N ALA A 181 -13.71 15.15 17.68
CA ALA A 181 -14.43 15.49 18.90
C ALA A 181 -15.92 15.20 18.69
N PRO A 182 -16.56 14.45 19.59
CA PRO A 182 -17.97 14.12 19.45
C PRO A 182 -18.84 15.36 19.71
N PRO A 183 -20.10 15.40 19.23
CA PRO A 183 -20.95 16.59 19.29
C PRO A 183 -21.10 17.19 20.70
N GLU A 184 -21.20 16.35 21.73
CA GLU A 184 -21.28 16.77 23.13
C GLU A 184 -20.02 17.51 23.62
N MET A 185 -18.86 17.16 23.08
CA MET A 185 -17.61 17.85 23.38
C MET A 185 -17.54 19.17 22.62
N VAL A 186 -17.89 19.17 21.33
CA VAL A 186 -17.93 20.37 20.47
C VAL A 186 -18.85 21.45 21.07
N ALA A 187 -20.01 21.05 21.58
CA ALA A 187 -21.00 21.93 22.20
C ALA A 187 -20.46 22.74 23.41
N ARG A 188 -19.35 22.31 24.02
CA ARG A 188 -18.69 23.04 25.12
C ARG A 188 -17.88 24.23 24.63
N PHE A 189 -17.52 24.27 23.36
CA PHE A 189 -16.64 25.28 22.76
C PHE A 189 -17.35 26.16 21.75
N THR A 190 -18.44 25.67 21.14
CA THR A 190 -19.24 26.42 20.17
C THR A 190 -20.69 25.97 20.22
N THR A 191 -21.63 26.89 19.98
CA THR A 191 -23.06 26.59 19.83
C THR A 191 -23.41 26.17 18.40
N ALA A 192 -22.45 26.20 17.49
CA ALA A 192 -22.66 25.87 16.08
C ALA A 192 -22.87 24.37 15.86
N PRO A 193 -23.79 23.98 14.97
CA PRO A 193 -23.84 22.61 14.49
C PRO A 193 -22.59 22.25 13.69
N ILE A 194 -22.26 20.95 13.65
CA ILE A 194 -21.26 20.41 12.74
C ILE A 194 -21.60 20.84 11.30
N GLY A 195 -20.60 21.33 10.57
CA GLY A 195 -20.74 21.97 9.26
C GLY A 195 -20.62 23.51 9.31
N PHE A 196 -20.85 24.14 10.46
CA PHE A 196 -20.74 25.60 10.63
C PHE A 196 -19.68 26.04 11.66
N VAL A 197 -18.92 25.08 12.19
CA VAL A 197 -17.82 25.34 13.11
C VAL A 197 -16.67 26.01 12.36
N GLY A 198 -16.12 27.08 12.94
CA GLY A 198 -14.94 27.78 12.41
C GLY A 198 -13.92 28.09 13.51
N PRO A 199 -12.72 28.57 13.15
CA PRO A 199 -11.65 28.82 14.12
C PRO A 199 -11.82 30.15 14.88
N ILE A 200 -12.54 31.11 14.30
CA ILE A 200 -12.64 32.47 14.85
C ILE A 200 -13.61 32.48 16.04
N GLY A 201 -13.11 32.93 17.19
CA GLY A 201 -13.90 33.05 18.41
C GLY A 201 -13.93 31.81 19.31
N LEU A 202 -13.30 30.70 18.90
CA LEU A 202 -13.13 29.53 19.76
C LEU A 202 -12.22 29.87 20.95
N GLN A 203 -12.70 29.65 22.17
CA GLN A 203 -11.96 29.94 23.39
C GLN A 203 -11.29 28.68 23.94
N LYS A 204 -10.04 28.79 24.39
CA LYS A 204 -9.26 27.67 24.98
C LYS A 204 -9.09 26.48 24.03
N VAL A 205 -9.00 26.74 22.74
CA VAL A 205 -8.77 25.72 21.70
C VAL A 205 -7.44 26.03 21.02
N ARG A 206 -6.56 25.02 20.94
CA ARG A 206 -5.36 25.08 20.09
C ARG A 206 -5.78 25.08 18.63
N VAL A 207 -5.21 25.96 17.82
CA VAL A 207 -5.49 26.03 16.37
C VAL A 207 -4.22 25.68 15.59
N LEU A 208 -4.25 24.57 14.88
CA LEU A 208 -3.25 24.15 13.90
C LEU A 208 -3.77 24.43 12.49
N ALA A 209 -2.88 24.71 11.55
CA ALA A 209 -3.27 24.87 10.15
C ALA A 209 -2.32 24.11 9.22
N ASP A 210 -2.90 23.45 8.21
CA ASP A 210 -2.11 22.86 7.14
C ASP A 210 -1.38 23.96 6.36
N GLN A 211 -0.19 23.64 5.87
CA GLN A 211 0.64 24.55 5.08
C GLN A 211 -0.10 25.14 3.86
N ALA A 212 -1.04 24.40 3.25
CA ALA A 212 -1.85 24.93 2.15
C ALA A 212 -2.84 26.01 2.59
N VAL A 213 -3.28 26.02 3.85
CA VAL A 213 -4.13 27.07 4.42
C VAL A 213 -3.31 28.31 4.74
N ALA A 214 -2.06 28.14 5.16
CA ALA A 214 -1.16 29.24 5.54
C ALA A 214 -0.88 30.24 4.41
N VAL A 215 -1.01 29.82 3.16
CA VAL A 215 -0.78 30.64 1.96
C VAL A 215 -2.08 31.21 1.37
N LEU A 216 -3.24 30.91 1.96
CA LEU A 216 -4.52 31.45 1.48
C LEU A 216 -4.71 32.88 1.97
N SER A 217 -5.36 33.67 1.11
CA SER A 217 -5.94 34.96 1.46
C SER A 217 -7.43 34.93 1.19
N ASN A 218 -8.18 35.72 1.95
CA ASN A 218 -9.62 35.92 1.77
C ASN A 218 -10.47 34.62 1.75
N PHE A 219 -10.07 33.61 2.52
CA PHE A 219 -10.73 32.30 2.53
C PHE A 219 -12.01 32.28 3.36
N ILE A 220 -12.71 31.16 3.34
CA ILE A 220 -14.03 30.95 3.95
C ILE A 220 -13.91 29.93 5.08
N VAL A 221 -14.56 30.17 6.21
CA VAL A 221 -14.67 29.23 7.34
C VAL A 221 -16.08 29.24 7.91
N GLY A 222 -16.42 28.23 8.72
CA GLY A 222 -17.68 28.24 9.47
C GLY A 222 -17.80 29.46 10.39
N GLY A 223 -19.02 29.96 10.58
CA GLY A 223 -19.29 31.20 11.33
C GLY A 223 -19.43 31.03 12.84
N ASN A 224 -19.28 29.81 13.36
CA ASN A 224 -19.64 29.44 14.73
C ASN A 224 -21.11 29.78 15.07
N GLU A 225 -21.99 29.74 14.06
CA GLU A 225 -23.43 29.93 14.17
C GLU A 225 -24.11 29.10 13.08
N GLN A 226 -25.30 28.56 13.37
CA GLN A 226 -26.07 27.81 12.38
C GLN A 226 -26.32 28.66 11.13
N ASP A 227 -26.17 28.06 9.94
CA ASP A 227 -26.46 28.68 8.65
C ASP A 227 -25.61 29.94 8.35
N VAL A 228 -24.44 30.08 8.99
CA VAL A 228 -23.53 31.21 8.78
C VAL A 228 -22.11 30.73 8.50
N HIS A 229 -21.50 31.33 7.49
CA HIS A 229 -20.06 31.26 7.22
C HIS A 229 -19.43 32.67 7.30
N LEU A 230 -18.12 32.72 7.53
CA LEU A 230 -17.33 33.94 7.41
C LEU A 230 -16.55 33.87 6.11
N ILE A 231 -16.61 34.94 5.31
CA ILE A 231 -15.83 35.09 4.09
C ILE A 231 -14.74 36.14 4.30
N HIS A 232 -13.76 36.12 3.40
CA HIS A 232 -12.63 37.05 3.40
C HIS A 232 -11.75 36.93 4.64
N VAL A 233 -11.67 35.74 5.22
CA VAL A 233 -10.82 35.45 6.38
C VAL A 233 -9.35 35.51 5.98
N ASN A 234 -8.54 36.12 6.83
CA ASN A 234 -7.09 36.23 6.69
C ASN A 234 -6.40 35.87 8.01
N ILE A 235 -5.36 35.04 7.91
CA ILE A 235 -4.49 34.68 9.04
C ILE A 235 -3.82 35.93 9.59
N ASN A 236 -3.53 35.96 10.90
CA ASN A 236 -2.98 37.08 11.68
C ASN A 236 -3.94 38.26 11.88
N ARG A 237 -4.80 38.57 10.91
CA ARG A 237 -5.84 39.60 11.07
C ARG A 237 -7.03 39.08 11.87
N ASP A 238 -7.59 37.93 11.49
CA ASP A 238 -8.86 37.42 12.05
C ASP A 238 -8.67 36.22 13.00
N LEU A 239 -7.59 35.46 12.83
CA LEU A 239 -7.26 34.32 13.68
C LEU A 239 -5.75 34.23 13.93
N ALA A 240 -5.40 33.74 15.12
CA ALA A 240 -4.05 33.31 15.46
C ALA A 240 -3.93 31.79 15.26
N ILE A 241 -2.78 31.35 14.74
CA ILE A 241 -2.45 29.93 14.55
C ILE A 241 -1.26 29.61 15.45
N GLU A 242 -1.34 28.52 16.21
CA GLU A 242 -0.24 28.08 17.09
C GLU A 242 0.89 27.47 16.27
N ASN A 243 0.55 26.60 15.31
CA ASN A 243 1.52 25.99 14.44
C ASN A 243 0.99 25.71 13.03
N ILE A 244 1.86 25.91 12.05
CA ILE A 244 1.64 25.56 10.65
C ILE A 244 2.50 24.34 10.33
N GLY A 245 1.90 23.32 9.73
CA GLY A 245 2.59 22.08 9.39
C GLY A 245 1.92 21.32 8.25
N ASP A 246 2.47 20.15 7.93
CA ASP A 246 1.87 19.21 6.99
C ASP A 246 0.85 18.34 7.75
N PHE A 247 -0.44 18.65 7.60
CA PHE A 247 -1.54 18.00 8.34
C PHE A 247 -2.57 17.36 7.43
N ARG A 248 -2.26 17.23 6.14
CA ARG A 248 -3.16 16.64 5.14
C ARG A 248 -2.57 15.38 4.51
N GLN A 249 -3.43 14.62 3.85
CA GLN A 249 -2.99 13.52 3.00
C GLN A 249 -2.37 14.08 1.71
N ALA A 250 -1.32 13.44 1.23
CA ALA A 250 -0.78 13.70 -0.09
C ALA A 250 -1.69 13.09 -1.15
N GLU A 251 -1.78 13.76 -2.30
CA GLU A 251 -2.59 13.32 -3.44
C GLU A 251 -1.80 13.38 -4.75
N ALA A 252 -2.32 12.70 -5.77
CA ALA A 252 -1.74 12.81 -7.11
C ALA A 252 -1.82 14.27 -7.60
N GLY A 253 -0.72 14.78 -8.15
CA GLY A 253 -0.58 16.18 -8.56
C GLY A 253 0.16 17.06 -7.56
N ASP A 254 0.29 16.64 -6.30
CA ASP A 254 1.07 17.37 -5.30
C ASP A 254 2.55 17.48 -5.68
N PRO A 255 3.24 18.56 -5.33
CA PRO A 255 4.67 18.70 -5.59
C PRO A 255 5.48 17.74 -4.72
N SER A 256 6.29 16.89 -5.36
CA SER A 256 7.20 15.97 -4.69
C SER A 256 8.16 16.70 -3.75
N PRO A 257 8.34 16.22 -2.51
CA PRO A 257 9.27 16.80 -1.55
C PRO A 257 10.75 16.52 -1.89
N ARG A 258 11.03 15.77 -2.97
CA ARG A 258 12.39 15.38 -3.40
C ARG A 258 12.76 15.86 -4.81
N GLY A 259 11.78 16.27 -5.63
CA GLY A 259 12.03 16.70 -7.01
C GLY A 259 11.15 17.84 -7.51
N GLY A 260 10.09 18.23 -6.75
CA GLY A 260 9.13 19.25 -7.17
C GLY A 260 8.19 18.84 -8.32
N THR A 261 8.41 17.66 -8.90
CA THR A 261 7.57 17.01 -9.91
C THR A 261 6.22 16.59 -9.31
N PRO A 262 5.13 16.60 -10.09
CA PRO A 262 3.84 16.15 -9.59
C PRO A 262 3.87 14.67 -9.20
N LEU A 263 3.47 14.38 -7.96
CA LEU A 263 3.33 13.02 -7.45
C LEU A 263 2.26 12.26 -8.25
N GLN A 264 2.49 10.97 -8.45
CA GLN A 264 1.51 10.02 -8.96
C GLN A 264 1.01 9.13 -7.82
N SER A 265 -0.16 8.51 -8.00
CA SER A 265 -0.73 7.59 -7.01
C SER A 265 -0.96 6.20 -7.59
N ALA A 266 -0.79 5.18 -6.76
CA ALA A 266 -1.15 3.80 -7.09
C ALA A 266 -1.77 3.10 -5.87
N ARG A 267 -2.48 1.99 -6.11
CA ARG A 267 -2.94 1.10 -5.05
C ARG A 267 -1.97 -0.07 -4.88
N GLY A 268 -1.74 -0.45 -3.62
CA GLY A 268 -0.79 -1.47 -3.23
C GLY A 268 -1.36 -2.47 -2.25
N ILE A 269 -0.88 -3.70 -2.33
CA ILE A 269 -1.05 -4.73 -1.30
C ILE A 269 0.28 -4.81 -0.53
N GLU A 270 0.24 -4.46 0.75
CA GLU A 270 1.40 -4.54 1.65
C GLU A 270 1.78 -6.00 1.90
N VAL A 271 2.87 -6.48 1.28
CA VAL A 271 3.35 -7.87 1.41
C VAL A 271 4.53 -8.02 2.38
N GLY A 272 5.14 -6.92 2.78
CA GLY A 272 6.17 -6.91 3.81
C GLY A 272 6.40 -5.53 4.41
N HIS A 273 6.98 -5.50 5.60
CA HIS A 273 7.26 -4.27 6.35
C HIS A 273 8.54 -4.46 7.13
N ILE A 274 9.45 -3.50 7.03
CA ILE A 274 10.69 -3.44 7.80
C ILE A 274 10.70 -2.23 8.73
N PHE A 275 11.20 -2.40 9.94
CA PHE A 275 11.22 -1.35 10.98
C PHE A 275 12.59 -1.26 11.64
N MET A 276 12.99 -0.03 11.91
CA MET A 276 14.09 0.28 12.82
C MET A 276 13.50 0.65 14.19
N LEU A 277 13.47 -0.31 15.11
CA LEU A 277 12.78 -0.19 16.40
C LEU A 277 13.54 0.66 17.43
N GLY A 278 14.85 0.85 17.23
CA GLY A 278 15.71 1.50 18.20
C GLY A 278 15.79 0.67 19.48
N THR A 279 15.73 1.32 20.63
CA THR A 279 15.86 0.68 21.95
C THR A 279 14.51 0.46 22.66
N LYS A 280 13.39 0.74 21.98
CA LYS A 280 12.02 0.72 22.57
C LYS A 280 11.71 -0.55 23.36
N TYR A 281 12.12 -1.71 22.87
CA TYR A 281 11.85 -3.00 23.51
C TYR A 281 13.01 -3.44 24.41
N SER A 282 14.26 -3.24 23.99
CA SER A 282 15.43 -3.63 24.76
C SER A 282 15.53 -2.90 26.09
N GLU A 283 15.21 -1.61 26.14
CA GLU A 283 15.13 -0.85 27.39
C GLU A 283 14.04 -1.39 28.33
N LYS A 284 12.85 -1.66 27.80
CA LYS A 284 11.71 -2.13 28.62
C LYS A 284 11.89 -3.56 29.13
N MET A 285 12.60 -4.40 28.38
CA MET A 285 12.79 -5.82 28.68
C MET A 285 14.15 -6.16 29.29
N GLY A 286 15.07 -5.18 29.36
CA GLY A 286 16.42 -5.40 29.87
C GLY A 286 17.33 -6.20 28.93
N ALA A 287 17.13 -6.10 27.61
CA ALA A 287 17.98 -6.77 26.62
C ALA A 287 19.24 -5.92 26.34
N THR A 288 20.28 -6.11 27.16
CA THR A 288 21.52 -5.31 27.14
C THR A 288 22.76 -6.12 26.76
N TYR A 289 23.81 -5.44 26.32
CA TYR A 289 25.14 -6.01 26.10
C TYR A 289 26.23 -5.14 26.74
N LEU A 290 27.43 -5.69 26.91
CA LEU A 290 28.62 -4.93 27.31
C LEU A 290 29.37 -4.45 26.07
N ASP A 291 29.59 -3.15 25.96
CA ASP A 291 30.41 -2.58 24.90
C ASP A 291 31.91 -2.81 25.13
N ALA A 292 32.74 -2.32 24.22
CA ALA A 292 34.20 -2.45 24.30
C ALA A 292 34.82 -1.72 25.50
N GLN A 293 34.08 -0.79 26.12
CA GLN A 293 34.48 -0.01 27.29
C GLN A 293 33.95 -0.64 28.60
N GLY A 294 33.19 -1.73 28.51
CA GLY A 294 32.55 -2.37 29.66
C GLY A 294 31.28 -1.67 30.15
N GLN A 295 30.73 -0.73 29.38
CA GLN A 295 29.44 -0.11 29.67
C GLN A 295 28.30 -1.05 29.25
N THR A 296 27.29 -1.15 30.11
CA THR A 296 26.05 -1.88 29.79
C THR A 296 25.13 -0.99 28.97
N LEU A 297 24.84 -1.39 27.73
CA LEU A 297 23.99 -0.65 26.79
C LEU A 297 22.82 -1.51 26.30
N PRO A 298 21.63 -0.95 26.07
CA PRO A 298 20.53 -1.68 25.43
C PRO A 298 20.87 -2.01 23.97
N ALA A 299 20.51 -3.21 23.52
CA ALA A 299 20.67 -3.58 22.12
C ALA A 299 19.75 -2.73 21.22
N ILE A 300 20.25 -2.25 20.09
CA ILE A 300 19.43 -1.56 19.09
C ILE A 300 18.75 -2.63 18.23
N MET A 301 17.44 -2.54 18.07
CA MET A 301 16.64 -3.59 17.44
C MET A 301 16.07 -3.15 16.08
N GLY A 302 15.98 -4.11 15.18
CA GLY A 302 15.16 -4.03 13.96
C GLY A 302 14.22 -5.22 13.87
N CYS A 303 13.08 -5.07 13.18
CA CYS A 303 12.21 -6.19 12.85
C CYS A 303 11.75 -6.12 11.40
N TYR A 304 11.54 -7.30 10.81
CA TYR A 304 11.37 -7.42 9.37
C TYR A 304 10.34 -8.52 9.08
N GLY A 305 9.16 -8.16 8.58
CA GLY A 305 8.06 -9.06 8.30
C GLY A 305 7.75 -9.23 6.82
N ILE A 306 7.52 -10.47 6.36
CA ILE A 306 6.84 -10.76 5.09
C ILE A 306 5.59 -11.58 5.39
N GLY A 307 4.43 -11.12 4.92
CA GLY A 307 3.19 -11.90 4.95
C GLY A 307 3.22 -12.96 3.85
N VAL A 308 3.78 -14.14 4.13
CA VAL A 308 3.96 -15.22 3.13
C VAL A 308 2.63 -15.63 2.49
N SER A 309 1.60 -15.84 3.30
CA SER A 309 0.25 -16.17 2.79
C SER A 309 -0.33 -15.03 1.95
N ARG A 310 -0.12 -13.78 2.37
CA ARG A 310 -0.61 -12.60 1.67
C ARG A 310 0.12 -12.38 0.34
N ALA A 311 1.42 -12.63 0.30
CA ALA A 311 2.23 -12.53 -0.92
C ALA A 311 1.77 -13.50 -2.01
N ALA A 312 1.31 -14.71 -1.63
CA ALA A 312 0.70 -15.65 -2.57
C ALA A 312 -0.60 -15.11 -3.19
N ALA A 313 -1.49 -14.49 -2.40
CA ALA A 313 -2.69 -13.84 -2.94
C ALA A 313 -2.36 -12.61 -3.79
N ALA A 314 -1.42 -11.77 -3.34
CA ALA A 314 -0.99 -10.60 -4.10
C ALA A 314 -0.42 -10.98 -5.48
N ALA A 315 0.28 -12.12 -5.57
CA ALA A 315 0.75 -12.66 -6.84
C ALA A 315 -0.41 -13.00 -7.80
N ILE A 316 -1.52 -13.54 -7.29
CA ILE A 316 -2.72 -13.84 -8.09
C ILE A 316 -3.42 -12.55 -8.51
N GLU A 317 -3.61 -11.60 -7.59
CA GLU A 317 -4.25 -10.30 -7.89
C GLU A 317 -3.54 -9.56 -9.02
N GLN A 318 -2.21 -9.67 -9.09
CA GLN A 318 -1.43 -9.09 -10.18
C GLN A 318 -1.37 -9.99 -11.44
N ASN A 319 -1.54 -11.30 -11.30
CA ASN A 319 -1.38 -12.26 -12.39
C ASN A 319 -2.58 -13.22 -12.48
N HIS A 320 -3.67 -12.73 -13.05
CA HIS A 320 -4.84 -13.53 -13.42
C HIS A 320 -5.50 -12.99 -14.69
N ASP A 321 -6.40 -13.77 -15.26
CA ASP A 321 -7.34 -13.35 -16.29
C ASP A 321 -8.74 -13.91 -16.00
N ASP A 322 -9.69 -13.69 -16.90
CA ASP A 322 -11.07 -14.17 -16.76
C ASP A 322 -11.21 -15.69 -16.60
N LYS A 323 -10.16 -16.47 -16.92
CA LYS A 323 -10.17 -17.93 -16.85
C LYS A 323 -9.50 -18.49 -15.60
N GLY A 324 -8.66 -17.71 -14.93
CA GLY A 324 -7.99 -18.13 -13.71
C GLY A 324 -6.61 -17.54 -13.51
N ILE A 325 -5.79 -18.26 -12.74
CA ILE A 325 -4.48 -17.77 -12.29
C ILE A 325 -3.46 -17.83 -13.44
N CYS A 326 -2.49 -16.93 -13.42
CA CYS A 326 -1.35 -16.90 -14.35
C CYS A 326 -0.03 -16.85 -13.57
N TRP A 327 0.37 -17.95 -12.93
CA TRP A 327 1.52 -17.93 -12.02
C TRP A 327 2.83 -17.46 -12.70
N PRO A 328 3.61 -16.59 -12.05
CA PRO A 328 5.04 -16.45 -12.37
C PRO A 328 5.75 -17.79 -12.19
N MET A 329 6.67 -18.11 -13.11
CA MET A 329 7.37 -19.41 -13.13
C MET A 329 7.99 -19.82 -11.77
N PRO A 330 8.65 -18.93 -11.00
CA PRO A 330 9.31 -19.32 -9.75
C PRO A 330 8.38 -19.66 -8.58
N ILE A 331 7.10 -19.32 -8.67
CA ILE A 331 6.12 -19.55 -7.60
C ILE A 331 4.92 -20.39 -8.07
N ALA A 332 4.97 -20.90 -9.30
CA ALA A 332 3.95 -21.80 -9.81
C ALA A 332 4.00 -23.13 -9.03
N PRO A 333 2.86 -23.78 -8.77
CA PRO A 333 2.83 -25.06 -8.05
C PRO A 333 3.50 -26.20 -8.83
N PHE A 334 3.55 -26.07 -10.15
CA PHE A 334 4.30 -26.92 -11.09
C PHE A 334 4.77 -26.03 -12.24
N HIS A 335 5.83 -26.40 -12.94
CA HIS A 335 6.30 -25.66 -14.12
C HIS A 335 5.48 -25.97 -15.38
N ALA A 336 5.03 -27.23 -15.51
CA ALA A 336 4.30 -27.71 -16.67
C ALA A 336 3.10 -28.59 -16.29
N HIS A 337 2.07 -28.61 -17.14
CA HIS A 337 0.85 -29.39 -16.97
C HIS A 337 0.61 -30.23 -18.21
N ILE A 338 0.80 -31.56 -18.11
CA ILE A 338 0.51 -32.50 -19.19
C ILE A 338 -0.99 -32.81 -19.21
N LEU A 339 -1.62 -32.53 -20.34
CA LEU A 339 -3.04 -32.79 -20.59
C LEU A 339 -3.16 -33.93 -21.60
N SER A 340 -3.49 -35.12 -21.10
CA SER A 340 -3.85 -36.27 -21.95
C SER A 340 -5.29 -36.11 -22.45
N VAL A 341 -5.46 -35.77 -23.73
CA VAL A 341 -6.75 -35.34 -24.30
C VAL A 341 -7.65 -36.51 -24.69
N THR A 342 -7.06 -37.67 -24.99
CA THR A 342 -7.79 -38.89 -25.36
C THR A 342 -7.35 -40.08 -24.51
N ALA A 343 -8.24 -41.05 -24.33
CA ALA A 343 -7.99 -42.27 -23.57
C ALA A 343 -7.25 -43.35 -24.40
N SER A 344 -6.59 -42.97 -25.50
CA SER A 344 -5.88 -43.94 -26.33
C SER A 344 -4.62 -44.43 -25.62
N GLU A 345 -4.30 -45.72 -25.78
CA GLU A 345 -3.07 -46.30 -25.24
C GLU A 345 -1.83 -45.54 -25.73
N HIS A 346 -1.87 -45.06 -26.98
CA HIS A 346 -0.77 -44.31 -27.56
C HIS A 346 -0.55 -42.96 -26.86
N VAL A 347 -1.62 -42.23 -26.55
CA VAL A 347 -1.56 -40.96 -25.80
C VAL A 347 -1.11 -41.19 -24.37
N ARG A 348 -1.59 -42.25 -23.71
CA ARG A 348 -1.16 -42.60 -22.35
C ARG A 348 0.35 -42.87 -22.31
N GLN A 349 0.86 -43.76 -23.15
CA GLN A 349 2.29 -44.09 -23.21
C GLN A 349 3.16 -42.88 -23.57
N ALA A 350 2.72 -42.03 -24.51
CA ALA A 350 3.44 -40.83 -24.87
C ALA A 350 3.48 -39.80 -23.72
N SER A 351 2.39 -39.67 -22.97
CA SER A 351 2.29 -38.77 -21.82
C SER A 351 3.13 -39.28 -20.64
N ASP A 352 3.08 -40.59 -20.34
CA ASP A 352 3.87 -41.23 -19.29
C ASP A 352 5.38 -41.07 -19.53
N GLN A 353 5.83 -41.34 -20.75
CA GLN A 353 7.24 -41.18 -21.11
C GLN A 353 7.67 -39.71 -20.97
N LEU A 354 6.87 -38.77 -21.48
CA LEU A 354 7.19 -37.36 -21.40
C LEU A 354 7.22 -36.86 -19.95
N TYR A 355 6.29 -37.32 -19.11
CA TYR A 355 6.30 -37.03 -17.68
C TYR A 355 7.61 -37.50 -17.03
N GLN A 356 8.02 -38.74 -17.28
CA GLN A 356 9.27 -39.29 -16.75
C GLN A 356 10.49 -38.49 -17.23
N ASP A 357 10.56 -38.19 -18.53
CA ASP A 357 11.68 -37.45 -19.12
C ASP A 357 11.80 -36.04 -18.52
N LEU A 358 10.68 -35.34 -18.35
CA LEU A 358 10.66 -34.01 -17.74
C LEU A 358 11.06 -34.03 -16.26
N CYS A 359 10.52 -34.98 -15.49
CA CYS A 359 10.88 -35.13 -14.07
C CYS A 359 12.36 -35.48 -13.90
N GLN A 360 12.93 -36.34 -14.75
CA GLN A 360 14.36 -36.65 -14.75
C GLN A 360 15.24 -35.43 -15.05
N ASN A 361 14.71 -34.44 -15.78
CA ASN A 361 15.38 -33.17 -16.06
C ASN A 361 15.10 -32.08 -15.00
N GLY A 362 14.50 -32.44 -13.86
CA GLY A 362 14.23 -31.53 -12.75
C GLY A 362 13.04 -30.62 -12.95
N ILE A 363 12.16 -30.93 -13.91
CA ILE A 363 10.93 -30.17 -14.15
C ILE A 363 9.81 -30.75 -13.27
N GLU A 364 9.26 -29.91 -12.41
CA GLU A 364 8.02 -30.18 -11.68
C GLU A 364 6.83 -30.17 -12.66
N VAL A 365 6.16 -31.31 -12.80
CA VAL A 365 5.07 -31.53 -13.76
C VAL A 365 3.82 -32.00 -13.04
N LEU A 366 2.69 -31.36 -13.32
CA LEU A 366 1.37 -31.92 -13.04
C LEU A 366 0.94 -32.76 -14.24
N PHE A 367 0.59 -34.02 -14.02
CA PHE A 367 0.06 -34.88 -15.06
C PHE A 367 -1.44 -35.10 -14.85
N ASP A 368 -2.28 -34.64 -15.78
CA ASP A 368 -3.71 -34.87 -15.77
C ASP A 368 -4.05 -36.18 -16.51
N ASP A 369 -3.98 -37.28 -15.77
CA ASP A 369 -4.29 -38.64 -16.17
C ASP A 369 -5.76 -39.03 -15.93
N ARG A 370 -6.60 -38.09 -15.47
CA ARG A 370 -8.01 -38.35 -15.15
C ARG A 370 -8.78 -38.84 -16.39
N GLU A 371 -9.74 -39.73 -16.19
CA GLU A 371 -10.69 -40.14 -17.23
C GLU A 371 -11.80 -39.09 -17.44
N GLU A 372 -11.40 -37.88 -17.82
CA GLU A 372 -12.28 -36.73 -18.01
C GLU A 372 -12.28 -36.19 -19.44
N ARG A 373 -13.33 -35.47 -19.80
CA ARG A 373 -13.43 -34.85 -21.13
C ARG A 373 -12.35 -33.77 -21.28
N GLY A 374 -11.72 -33.69 -22.46
CA GLY A 374 -10.69 -32.69 -22.74
C GLY A 374 -11.09 -31.25 -22.40
N GLY A 375 -12.35 -30.87 -22.67
CA GLY A 375 -12.87 -29.54 -22.31
C GLY A 375 -12.83 -29.25 -20.80
N VAL A 376 -13.10 -30.25 -19.95
CA VAL A 376 -13.01 -30.13 -18.49
C VAL A 376 -11.55 -29.98 -18.07
N LYS A 377 -10.67 -30.82 -18.61
CA LYS A 377 -9.22 -30.74 -18.35
C LYS A 377 -8.64 -29.37 -18.72
N PHE A 378 -9.00 -28.83 -19.88
CA PHE A 378 -8.54 -27.49 -20.31
C PHE A 378 -9.05 -26.39 -19.38
N ASN A 379 -10.29 -26.48 -18.93
CA ASN A 379 -10.86 -25.50 -18.00
C ASN A 379 -10.15 -25.55 -16.63
N ASP A 380 -9.93 -26.74 -16.09
CA ASP A 380 -9.19 -26.92 -14.84
C ASP A 380 -7.73 -26.45 -14.97
N ALA A 381 -7.08 -26.74 -16.11
CA ALA A 381 -5.72 -26.28 -16.38
C ALA A 381 -5.62 -24.75 -16.42
N ASP A 382 -6.57 -24.10 -17.11
CA ASP A 382 -6.63 -22.64 -17.17
C ASP A 382 -6.90 -22.04 -15.77
N LEU A 383 -7.73 -22.69 -14.93
CA LEU A 383 -8.00 -22.27 -13.56
C LEU A 383 -6.78 -22.41 -12.64
N LEU A 384 -6.10 -23.56 -12.68
CA LEU A 384 -4.90 -23.86 -11.87
C LEU A 384 -3.71 -22.96 -12.24
N GLY A 385 -3.64 -22.52 -13.49
CA GLY A 385 -2.73 -21.46 -13.91
C GLY A 385 -1.26 -21.87 -14.08
N ILE A 386 -1.00 -23.16 -14.29
CA ILE A 386 0.36 -23.70 -14.47
C ILE A 386 0.96 -23.11 -15.76
N PRO A 387 2.20 -22.58 -15.75
CA PRO A 387 2.71 -21.75 -16.85
C PRO A 387 2.72 -22.39 -18.24
N LEU A 388 3.02 -23.69 -18.35
CA LEU A 388 3.16 -24.39 -19.63
C LEU A 388 2.17 -25.56 -19.70
N HIS A 389 1.18 -25.48 -20.58
CA HIS A 389 0.26 -26.59 -20.84
C HIS A 389 0.80 -27.43 -21.99
N ILE A 390 1.05 -28.71 -21.76
CA ILE A 390 1.56 -29.68 -22.75
C ILE A 390 0.39 -30.56 -23.18
N ILE A 391 -0.07 -30.42 -24.41
CA ILE A 391 -1.30 -31.02 -24.89
C ILE A 391 -0.96 -32.25 -25.73
N VAL A 392 -1.29 -33.43 -25.21
CA VAL A 392 -1.00 -34.71 -25.86
C VAL A 392 -2.31 -35.33 -26.36
N GLY A 393 -2.42 -35.50 -27.68
CA GLY A 393 -3.60 -36.08 -28.31
C GLY A 393 -3.26 -36.79 -29.61
N ASP A 394 -4.14 -37.70 -30.05
CA ASP A 394 -3.89 -38.58 -31.19
C ASP A 394 -3.52 -37.84 -32.48
N LYS A 395 -4.18 -36.71 -32.76
CA LYS A 395 -3.91 -35.90 -33.95
C LYS A 395 -2.47 -35.35 -33.97
N GLY A 396 -1.97 -34.87 -32.84
CA GLY A 396 -0.60 -34.37 -32.72
C GLY A 396 0.41 -35.50 -32.86
N LEU A 397 0.17 -36.62 -32.18
CA LEU A 397 1.04 -37.80 -32.24
C LEU A 397 1.15 -38.37 -33.66
N ALA A 398 0.05 -38.41 -34.42
CA ALA A 398 0.07 -38.82 -35.83
C ALA A 398 0.91 -37.90 -36.73
N GLN A 399 1.14 -36.66 -36.31
CA GLN A 399 1.97 -35.66 -36.99
C GLN A 399 3.37 -35.52 -36.36
N ASN A 400 3.74 -36.41 -35.43
CA ASN A 400 4.96 -36.35 -34.64
C ASN A 400 5.17 -35.00 -33.90
N SER A 401 4.07 -34.38 -33.45
CA SER A 401 4.07 -33.06 -32.82
C SER A 401 3.24 -33.03 -31.53
N ILE A 402 3.66 -32.20 -30.58
CA ILE A 402 2.94 -31.89 -29.35
C ILE A 402 2.71 -30.38 -29.30
N GLU A 403 1.48 -29.97 -28.95
CA GLU A 403 1.14 -28.56 -28.78
C GLU A 403 1.49 -28.13 -27.35
N ILE A 404 2.20 -27.01 -27.23
CA ILE A 404 2.54 -26.38 -25.95
C ILE A 404 1.90 -25.00 -25.93
N LYS A 405 1.07 -24.73 -24.92
CA LYS A 405 0.44 -23.42 -24.70
C LYS A 405 1.11 -22.72 -23.51
N ASP A 406 1.52 -21.47 -23.70
CA ASP A 406 1.87 -20.58 -22.59
C ASP A 406 0.57 -20.08 -21.93
N ARG A 407 0.40 -20.34 -20.64
CA ARG A 407 -0.84 -20.00 -19.91
C ARG A 407 -1.10 -18.50 -19.87
N LYS A 408 -0.05 -17.67 -19.74
CA LYS A 408 -0.17 -16.22 -19.57
C LYS A 408 -0.46 -15.52 -20.89
N THR A 409 0.23 -15.90 -21.97
CA THR A 409 0.06 -15.23 -23.28
C THR A 409 -1.00 -15.89 -24.16
N GLY A 410 -1.31 -17.16 -23.90
CA GLY A 410 -2.15 -17.97 -24.78
C GLY A 410 -1.46 -18.42 -26.07
N GLU A 411 -0.18 -18.08 -26.26
CA GLU A 411 0.61 -18.47 -27.42
C GLU A 411 0.76 -19.99 -27.48
N LYS A 412 0.63 -20.55 -28.69
CA LYS A 412 0.70 -21.98 -28.95
C LYS A 412 1.88 -22.31 -29.84
N HIS A 413 2.66 -23.29 -29.41
CA HIS A 413 3.85 -23.79 -30.10
C HIS A 413 3.63 -25.26 -30.47
N HIS A 414 3.85 -25.61 -31.74
CA HIS A 414 3.86 -27.01 -32.17
C HIS A 414 5.31 -27.49 -32.21
N VAL A 415 5.67 -28.39 -31.30
CA VAL A 415 7.05 -28.86 -31.13
C VAL A 415 7.12 -30.33 -31.55
N LEU A 416 8.21 -30.72 -32.22
CA LEU A 416 8.45 -32.12 -32.57
C LEU A 416 8.58 -32.94 -31.30
N ARG A 417 7.97 -34.13 -31.26
CA ARG A 417 7.88 -34.95 -30.04
C ARG A 417 9.22 -35.15 -29.32
N GLU A 418 10.27 -35.46 -30.07
CA GLU A 418 11.62 -35.68 -29.54
C GLU A 418 12.28 -34.44 -28.93
N GLN A 419 11.81 -33.24 -29.29
CA GLN A 419 12.36 -31.96 -28.85
C GLN A 419 11.60 -31.35 -27.65
N VAL A 420 10.43 -31.90 -27.29
CA VAL A 420 9.56 -31.31 -26.26
C VAL A 420 10.24 -31.20 -24.91
N CYS A 421 10.90 -32.28 -24.45
CA CYS A 421 11.59 -32.28 -23.17
C CYS A 421 12.66 -31.17 -23.10
N GLN A 422 13.49 -31.06 -24.15
CA GLN A 422 14.50 -30.02 -24.25
C GLN A 422 13.88 -28.63 -24.28
N TRP A 423 12.84 -28.43 -25.09
CA TRP A 423 12.15 -27.15 -25.23
C TRP A 423 11.57 -26.67 -23.89
N ILE A 424 10.86 -27.54 -23.17
CA ILE A 424 10.29 -27.22 -21.85
C ILE A 424 11.42 -26.92 -20.86
N THR A 425 12.43 -27.77 -20.79
CA THR A 425 13.55 -27.62 -19.85
C THR A 425 14.29 -26.30 -20.06
N THR A 426 14.60 -25.95 -21.31
CA THR A 426 15.25 -24.68 -21.65
C THR A 426 14.34 -23.49 -21.33
N THR A 427 13.04 -23.58 -21.62
CA THR A 427 12.09 -22.51 -21.35
C THR A 427 11.91 -22.24 -19.86
N VAL A 428 11.77 -23.30 -19.05
CA VAL A 428 11.66 -23.20 -17.59
C VAL A 428 12.93 -22.61 -17.00
N LYS A 429 14.12 -23.14 -17.36
CA LYS A 429 15.40 -22.60 -16.89
C LYS A 429 15.56 -21.12 -17.22
N LYS A 430 15.29 -20.72 -18.46
CA LYS A 430 15.35 -19.32 -18.89
C LYS A 430 14.39 -18.43 -18.08
N LYS A 431 13.15 -18.88 -17.85
CA LYS A 431 12.16 -18.11 -17.07
C LYS A 431 12.51 -18.02 -15.58
N LEU A 432 13.19 -19.02 -15.02
CA LEU A 432 13.70 -18.97 -13.64
C LEU A 432 14.94 -18.07 -13.51
N GLU A 433 15.79 -18.01 -14.54
CA GLU A 433 17.00 -17.17 -14.58
C GLU A 433 16.70 -15.68 -14.87
N CYS A 434 15.77 -15.36 -15.78
CA CYS A 434 15.44 -13.98 -16.13
C CYS A 434 14.73 -13.18 -15.01
N GLN A 435 14.39 -13.82 -13.88
CA GLN A 435 13.77 -13.17 -12.71
C GLN A 435 14.75 -13.00 -11.52
N LEU A 436 16.03 -13.34 -11.73
CA LEU A 436 17.15 -13.00 -10.85
C LEU A 436 17.85 -11.74 -11.35
#